data_AF-A0A349DIG4-F1
#
_entry.id   AF-A0A349DIG4-F1
#
_cell.length_a   1.000
_cell.length_b   1.000
_cell.length_c   1.000
_cell.angle_alpha   90.00
_cell.angle_beta   90.00
_cell.angle_gamma   90.00
#
_symmetry.space_group_name_H-M   'P 1'
#
loop_
_entity.id
_entity.type
_entity.pdbx_description
1 polymer ?
#
loop_
_entity_poly.entity_id
_entity_poly.type
_entity_poly.pdbx_seq_one_letter_code
_entity_poly.pdbx_strand_id
1 'polypeptide(L)'
;MGVLLVFTGLWALSSRKGLYVFGTISIIVIILVVLHFVTRGKVYVVKLLPNEKVLMEEEGVKVNIRYFNKSELAPDCKVTLTNLRIVVGKRILFSTQYQDSFYFYFNERNDELPTPVVSLKGVSYMLSLKEVTTKTRKEKSFIYFEPKSHITGMKYIELNVSDAKKFAELLK
;
A
#
# COMPACT_ATOMS: atom_id res chain seq x y z
N MET A 1 -4.59 25.45 17.52
CA MET A 1 -4.59 25.46 16.04
C MET A 1 -5.28 26.69 15.45
N GLY A 2 -6.51 27.03 15.86
CA GLY A 2 -7.25 28.18 15.28
C GLY A 2 -6.55 29.55 15.38
N VAL A 3 -5.90 29.86 16.51
CA VAL A 3 -5.25 31.16 16.74
C VAL A 3 -4.05 31.40 15.80
N LEU A 4 -3.29 30.35 15.48
CA LEU A 4 -2.13 30.41 14.57
C LEU A 4 -2.52 30.71 13.12
N LEU A 5 -3.67 30.20 12.67
CA LEU A 5 -4.25 30.48 11.34
C LEU A 5 -4.71 31.94 11.21
N VAL A 6 -5.21 32.53 12.30
CA VAL A 6 -5.66 33.93 12.31
C VAL A 6 -4.48 34.89 12.18
N PHE A 7 -3.41 34.69 12.96
CA PHE A 7 -2.20 35.53 12.87
C PHE A 7 -1.47 35.42 11.53
N THR A 8 -1.41 34.22 10.96
CA THR A 8 -0.80 34.00 9.64
C THR A 8 -1.65 34.55 8.50
N GLY A 9 -2.99 34.53 8.61
CA GLY A 9 -3.91 35.18 7.67
C GLY A 9 -3.79 36.72 7.67
N LEU A 10 -3.67 37.33 8.86
CA LEU A 10 -3.41 38.77 9.01
C LEU A 10 -2.06 39.20 8.41
N TRP A 11 -1.01 38.40 8.62
CA TRP A 11 0.31 38.66 8.03
C TRP A 11 0.33 38.45 6.50
N ALA A 12 -0.43 37.47 6.00
CA ALA A 12 -0.56 37.18 4.57
C ALA A 12 -1.24 38.31 3.78
N LEU A 13 -2.19 39.02 4.38
CA LEU A 13 -2.85 40.19 3.79
C LEU A 13 -1.90 41.38 3.60
N SER A 14 -0.75 41.41 4.31
CA SER A 14 0.24 42.48 4.23
C SER A 14 1.15 42.41 2.99
N SER A 15 1.19 41.30 2.24
CA SER A 15 2.00 41.23 1.02
C SER A 15 1.41 40.26 -0.02
N ARG A 16 1.56 40.59 -1.31
CA ARG A 16 1.12 39.69 -2.40
C ARG A 16 1.72 38.29 -2.28
N LYS A 17 3.00 38.18 -1.90
CA LYS A 17 3.68 36.90 -1.67
C LYS A 17 3.08 36.12 -0.49
N GLY A 18 2.73 36.81 0.60
CA GLY A 18 2.04 36.23 1.75
C GLY A 18 0.66 35.70 1.38
N LEU A 19 -0.09 36.43 0.55
CA LEU A 19 -1.42 36.02 0.07
C LEU A 19 -1.35 34.72 -0.76
N TYR A 20 -0.35 34.59 -1.66
CA TYR A 20 -0.15 33.35 -2.42
C TYR A 20 0.18 32.16 -1.51
N VAL A 21 1.12 32.32 -0.57
CA VAL A 21 1.50 31.25 0.36
C VAL A 21 0.32 30.82 1.21
N PHE A 22 -0.44 31.78 1.74
CA PHE A 22 -1.63 31.50 2.55
C PHE A 22 -2.76 30.86 1.74
N GLY A 23 -2.97 31.30 0.50
CA GLY A 23 -3.91 30.68 -0.43
C GLY A 23 -3.56 29.21 -0.68
N THR A 24 -2.29 28.90 -0.96
CA THR A 24 -1.84 27.51 -1.19
C THR A 24 -2.00 26.65 0.07
N ILE A 25 -1.65 27.16 1.24
CA ILE A 25 -1.84 26.45 2.52
C ILE A 25 -3.33 26.20 2.77
N SER A 26 -4.18 27.20 2.55
CA SER A 26 -5.63 27.08 2.74
C SER A 26 -6.22 26.01 1.82
N ILE A 27 -5.81 25.97 0.55
CA ILE A 27 -6.24 24.95 -0.41
C ILE A 27 -5.78 23.56 0.06
N ILE A 28 -4.53 23.40 0.48
CA ILE A 28 -4.00 22.13 0.99
C ILE A 28 -4.82 21.68 2.20
N VAL A 29 -5.10 22.57 3.14
CA VAL A 29 -5.90 22.26 4.34
C VAL A 29 -7.31 21.82 3.95
N ILE A 30 -7.97 22.51 3.01
CA ILE A 30 -9.30 22.12 2.52
C ILE A 30 -9.25 20.71 1.90
N ILE A 31 -8.28 20.44 1.04
CA ILE A 31 -8.10 19.11 0.43
C ILE A 31 -7.92 18.04 1.51
N LEU A 32 -7.10 18.31 2.53
CA LEU A 32 -6.87 17.40 3.64
C LEU A 32 -8.14 17.14 4.46
N VAL A 33 -8.93 18.16 4.74
CA VAL A 33 -10.22 18.03 5.47
C VAL A 33 -11.22 17.23 4.66
N VAL A 34 -11.34 17.50 3.35
CA VAL A 34 -12.22 16.75 2.44
C VAL A 34 -11.79 15.29 2.39
N LEU A 35 -10.48 15.03 2.24
CA LEU A 35 -9.95 13.67 2.20
C LEU A 35 -10.24 12.92 3.51
N HIS A 36 -10.03 13.56 4.65
CA HIS A 36 -10.38 13.00 5.95
C HIS A 36 -11.89 12.71 6.04
N PHE A 37 -12.76 13.61 5.58
CA PHE A 37 -14.20 13.40 5.65
C PHE A 37 -14.66 12.23 4.76
N VAL A 38 -14.08 12.10 3.57
CA VAL A 38 -14.40 11.03 2.61
C VAL A 38 -13.95 9.66 3.08
N THR A 39 -12.89 9.58 3.90
CA THR A 39 -12.38 8.32 4.47
C THR A 39 -13.01 7.98 5.81
N ARG A 40 -13.57 8.97 6.52
CA ARG A 40 -14.26 8.78 7.81
C ARG A 40 -15.46 7.84 7.65
N GLY A 41 -15.48 6.76 8.42
CA GLY A 41 -16.58 5.79 8.44
C GLY A 41 -16.54 4.72 7.36
N LYS A 42 -15.59 4.80 6.40
CA LYS A 42 -15.29 3.65 5.53
C LYS A 42 -14.45 2.67 6.32
N VAL A 43 -14.68 1.37 6.17
CA VAL A 43 -13.78 0.34 6.68
C VAL A 43 -13.20 -0.37 5.47
N TYR A 44 -11.90 -0.26 5.29
CA TYR A 44 -11.19 -0.94 4.22
C TYR A 44 -10.81 -2.32 4.74
N VAL A 45 -11.61 -3.31 4.35
CA VAL A 45 -11.34 -4.73 4.58
C VAL A 45 -11.06 -5.37 3.24
N VAL A 46 -10.08 -6.29 3.23
CA VAL A 46 -9.78 -7.10 2.04
C VAL A 46 -11.05 -7.86 1.66
N LYS A 47 -11.51 -7.66 0.43
CA LYS A 47 -12.67 -8.38 -0.10
C LYS A 47 -12.24 -9.77 -0.57
N LEU A 48 -12.55 -10.78 0.24
CA LEU A 48 -12.27 -12.18 -0.06
C LEU A 48 -13.15 -12.69 -1.21
N LEU A 49 -12.57 -13.52 -2.07
CA LEU A 49 -13.30 -14.32 -3.07
C LEU A 49 -14.04 -15.48 -2.37
N PRO A 50 -15.07 -16.09 -3.00
CA PRO A 50 -15.92 -17.12 -2.37
C PRO A 50 -15.17 -18.32 -1.74
N ASN A 51 -13.98 -18.67 -2.25
CA ASN A 51 -13.14 -19.76 -1.76
C ASN A 51 -11.81 -19.27 -1.14
N GLU A 52 -11.71 -17.97 -0.89
CA GLU A 52 -10.51 -17.36 -0.33
C GLU A 52 -10.59 -17.34 1.20
N LYS A 53 -9.51 -17.79 1.83
CA LYS A 53 -9.34 -17.81 3.28
C LYS A 53 -8.06 -17.06 3.63
N VAL A 54 -8.16 -16.18 4.62
CA VAL A 54 -6.99 -15.51 5.19
C VAL A 54 -6.18 -16.54 5.98
N LEU A 55 -4.91 -16.66 5.64
CA LEU A 55 -3.94 -17.52 6.32
C LEU A 55 -3.16 -16.72 7.36
N MET A 56 -2.82 -15.47 7.03
CA MET A 56 -2.08 -14.56 7.90
C MET A 56 -2.37 -13.12 7.51
N GLU A 57 -2.33 -12.24 8.52
CA GLU A 57 -2.46 -10.80 8.33
C GLU A 57 -1.45 -10.09 9.24
N GLU A 58 -0.73 -9.11 8.71
CA GLU A 58 0.24 -8.31 9.45
C GLU A 58 0.18 -6.84 9.04
N GLU A 59 0.19 -5.94 10.02
CA GLU A 59 0.19 -4.48 9.83
C GLU A 59 1.55 -3.88 10.21
N GLY A 60 1.87 -2.70 9.70
CA GLY A 60 3.17 -2.06 9.94
C GLY A 60 4.34 -2.67 9.16
N VAL A 61 4.05 -3.45 8.11
CA VAL A 61 5.04 -4.13 7.27
C VAL A 61 5.74 -3.12 6.37
N LYS A 62 7.07 -3.13 6.36
CA LYS A 62 7.86 -2.33 5.41
C LYS A 62 7.96 -3.06 4.09
N VAL A 63 7.48 -2.43 3.03
CA VAL A 63 7.49 -2.98 1.67
C VAL A 63 8.42 -2.17 0.79
N ASN A 64 9.38 -2.85 0.17
CA ASN A 64 10.26 -2.26 -0.84
C ASN A 64 9.85 -2.79 -2.21
N ILE A 65 9.43 -1.89 -3.09
CA ILE A 65 8.94 -2.21 -4.43
C ILE A 65 9.95 -1.67 -5.43
N ARG A 66 10.52 -2.56 -6.24
CA ARG A 66 11.42 -2.15 -7.32
C ARG A 66 10.69 -2.22 -8.65
N TYR A 67 10.69 -1.10 -9.36
CA TYR A 67 10.26 -0.99 -10.75
C TYR A 67 11.49 -0.91 -11.68
N PHE A 68 11.30 -1.00 -13.00
CA PHE A 68 12.41 -0.86 -13.96
C PHE A 68 13.16 0.47 -13.82
N ASN A 69 12.45 1.55 -13.57
CA ASN A 69 12.98 2.92 -13.58
C ASN A 69 12.97 3.62 -12.21
N LYS A 70 12.40 3.00 -11.17
CA LYS A 70 12.31 3.59 -9.81
C LYS A 70 12.23 2.53 -8.73
N SER A 71 12.49 2.93 -7.48
CA SER A 71 12.14 2.15 -6.29
C SER A 71 11.20 2.95 -5.41
N GLU A 72 10.23 2.27 -4.81
CA GLU A 72 9.30 2.83 -3.84
C GLU A 72 9.49 2.09 -2.51
N LEU A 73 9.74 2.85 -1.44
CA LEU A 73 9.74 2.33 -0.08
C LEU A 73 8.42 2.75 0.59
N ALA A 74 7.56 1.79 0.88
CA ALA A 74 6.33 2.00 1.63
C ALA A 74 6.54 1.48 3.07
N PRO A 75 6.73 2.37 4.06
CA PRO A 75 7.18 1.98 5.40
C PRO A 75 6.08 1.40 6.29
N ASP A 76 4.81 1.58 5.91
CA ASP A 76 3.67 1.17 6.70
C ASP A 76 2.58 0.60 5.79
N CYS A 77 2.63 -0.73 5.63
CA CYS A 77 1.69 -1.50 4.84
C CYS A 77 1.04 -2.59 5.68
N LYS A 78 -0.14 -3.01 5.24
CA LYS A 78 -0.81 -4.22 5.67
C LYS A 78 -0.57 -5.30 4.62
N VAL A 79 -0.07 -6.45 5.05
CA VAL A 79 0.09 -7.62 4.20
C VAL A 79 -0.91 -8.67 4.64
N THR A 80 -1.78 -9.09 3.73
CA THR A 80 -2.72 -10.18 3.94
C THR A 80 -2.32 -11.33 3.04
N LEU A 81 -1.91 -12.44 3.65
CA LEU A 81 -1.68 -13.70 2.96
C LEU A 81 -2.95 -14.52 2.98
N THR A 82 -3.38 -14.96 1.81
CA THR A 82 -4.53 -15.86 1.65
C THR A 82 -4.10 -17.13 0.94
N ASN A 83 -4.99 -18.12 0.91
CA ASN A 83 -4.76 -19.32 0.10
C ASN A 83 -4.66 -19.02 -1.40
N LEU A 84 -5.20 -17.91 -1.92
CA LEU A 84 -5.21 -17.63 -3.36
C LEU A 84 -4.22 -16.54 -3.79
N ARG A 85 -3.88 -15.61 -2.90
CA ARG A 85 -3.08 -14.42 -3.23
C ARG A 85 -2.42 -13.77 -2.02
N ILE A 86 -1.44 -12.92 -2.29
CA ILE A 86 -0.89 -11.95 -1.34
C ILE A 86 -1.49 -10.58 -1.66
N VAL A 87 -2.09 -9.92 -0.67
CA VAL A 87 -2.61 -8.56 -0.79
C VAL A 87 -1.73 -7.61 0.00
N VAL A 88 -1.31 -6.52 -0.63
CA VAL A 88 -0.53 -5.46 0.01
C VAL A 88 -1.34 -4.17 -0.02
N GLY A 89 -1.78 -3.73 1.15
CA GLY A 89 -2.46 -2.46 1.35
C GLY A 89 -1.51 -1.39 1.87
N LYS A 90 -1.52 -0.21 1.27
CA LYS A 90 -0.77 0.95 1.77
C LYS A 90 -1.61 1.70 2.78
N ARG A 91 -1.00 2.21 3.84
CA ARG A 91 -1.70 3.05 4.81
C ARG A 91 -2.23 4.31 4.13
N ILE A 92 -3.50 4.61 4.36
CA ILE A 92 -4.12 5.85 3.90
C ILE A 92 -3.53 7.00 4.73
N LEU A 93 -3.13 8.09 4.05
CA LEU A 93 -2.57 9.27 4.68
C LEU A 93 -3.51 9.78 5.80
N PHE A 94 -2.96 9.97 7.00
CA PHE A 94 -3.71 10.42 8.20
C PHE A 94 -4.86 9.51 8.65
N SER A 95 -4.85 8.23 8.26
CA SER A 95 -5.81 7.23 8.73
C SER A 95 -5.08 6.07 9.44
N THR A 96 -5.80 5.29 10.23
CA THR A 96 -5.33 3.98 10.74
C THR A 96 -5.64 2.84 9.77
N GLN A 97 -6.28 3.14 8.65
CA GLN A 97 -6.75 2.14 7.70
C GLN A 97 -5.78 1.99 6.53
N TYR A 98 -5.83 0.79 5.93
CA TYR A 98 -5.01 0.40 4.80
C TYR A 98 -5.88 0.25 3.56
N GLN A 99 -5.45 0.81 2.45
CA GLN A 99 -6.10 0.64 1.16
C GLN A 99 -5.31 -0.37 0.33
N ASP A 100 -5.94 -1.49 -0.01
CA ASP A 100 -5.40 -2.52 -0.90
C ASP A 100 -4.87 -1.89 -2.18
N SER A 101 -3.57 -2.02 -2.41
CA SER A 101 -2.88 -1.38 -3.53
C SER A 101 -2.36 -2.41 -4.53
N PHE A 102 -1.95 -3.59 -4.07
CA PHE A 102 -1.42 -4.65 -4.91
C PHE A 102 -2.00 -6.01 -4.54
N TYR A 103 -2.29 -6.81 -5.56
CA TYR A 103 -2.80 -8.16 -5.43
C TYR A 103 -1.88 -9.11 -6.21
N PHE A 104 -1.32 -10.12 -5.58
CA PHE A 104 -0.42 -11.11 -6.20
C PHE A 104 -1.06 -12.48 -6.16
N TYR A 105 -1.67 -12.89 -7.26
CA TYR A 105 -2.38 -14.17 -7.37
C TYR A 105 -1.42 -15.30 -7.71
N PHE A 106 -1.59 -16.44 -7.04
CA PHE A 106 -0.78 -17.63 -7.30
C PHE A 106 -1.25 -18.33 -8.58
N ASN A 107 -0.38 -18.48 -9.58
CA ASN A 107 -0.67 -19.17 -10.84
C ASN A 107 -1.12 -20.62 -10.62
N GLU A 108 -0.58 -21.27 -9.60
CA GLU A 108 -0.87 -22.67 -9.29
C GLU A 108 -2.25 -22.86 -8.65
N ARG A 109 -2.88 -21.78 -8.20
CA ARG A 109 -4.16 -21.80 -7.47
C ARG A 109 -5.26 -20.99 -8.15
N ASN A 110 -4.92 -20.25 -9.21
CA ASN A 110 -5.84 -19.46 -10.01
C ASN A 110 -5.48 -19.65 -11.48
N ASP A 111 -6.44 -20.09 -12.29
CA ASP A 111 -6.24 -20.31 -13.72
C ASP A 111 -6.15 -18.98 -14.50
N GLU A 112 -6.81 -17.92 -14.01
CA GLU A 112 -6.85 -16.60 -14.65
C GLU A 112 -6.81 -15.44 -13.63
N LEU A 113 -6.30 -14.28 -14.05
CA LEU A 113 -6.40 -13.04 -13.28
C LEU A 113 -7.85 -12.55 -13.25
N PRO A 114 -8.39 -12.16 -12.08
CA PRO A 114 -9.67 -11.46 -12.06
C PRO A 114 -9.52 -10.12 -12.79
N THR A 115 -10.30 -9.96 -13.86
CA THR A 115 -10.39 -8.72 -14.63
C THR A 115 -11.20 -7.68 -13.85
N PRO A 116 -10.79 -6.39 -13.83
CA PRO A 116 -9.64 -5.80 -14.51
C PRO A 116 -8.32 -5.90 -13.72
N VAL A 117 -7.22 -6.11 -14.46
CA VAL A 117 -5.83 -6.21 -13.95
C VAL A 117 -5.36 -4.92 -13.27
N VAL A 118 -5.93 -3.78 -13.65
CA VAL A 118 -5.73 -2.48 -12.98
C VAL A 118 -7.10 -1.93 -12.64
N SER A 119 -7.36 -1.73 -11.35
CA SER A 119 -8.55 -1.05 -10.86
C SER A 119 -8.16 0.30 -10.26
N LEU A 120 -9.13 1.19 -10.10
CA LEU A 120 -8.98 2.41 -9.29
C LEU A 120 -8.49 2.12 -7.86
N LYS A 121 -8.64 0.87 -7.40
CA LYS A 121 -8.29 0.45 -6.04
C LYS A 121 -6.85 -0.07 -5.96
N GLY A 122 -6.41 -0.88 -6.93
CA GLY A 122 -5.07 -1.45 -6.94
C GLY A 122 -4.75 -2.24 -8.21
N VAL A 123 -3.51 -2.74 -8.27
CA VAL A 123 -2.94 -3.48 -9.41
C VAL A 123 -2.81 -4.96 -9.09
N SER A 124 -3.24 -5.80 -10.02
CA SER A 124 -3.17 -7.26 -9.92
C SER A 124 -1.98 -7.81 -10.71
N TYR A 125 -1.28 -8.77 -10.14
CA TYR A 125 -0.15 -9.48 -10.73
C TYR A 125 -0.33 -10.98 -10.58
N MET A 126 0.22 -11.73 -11.52
CA MET A 126 0.45 -13.15 -11.35
C MET A 126 1.80 -13.42 -10.71
N LEU A 127 1.85 -14.43 -9.86
CA LEU A 127 3.03 -14.84 -9.11
C LEU A 127 3.06 -16.38 -9.08
N SER A 128 4.22 -17.00 -9.31
CA SER A 128 4.38 -18.43 -9.00
C SER A 128 4.73 -18.59 -7.53
N LEU A 129 4.14 -19.60 -6.86
CA LEU A 129 4.53 -19.96 -5.49
C LEU A 129 6.04 -20.24 -5.37
N LYS A 130 6.66 -20.77 -6.43
CA LYS A 130 8.10 -21.06 -6.48
C LYS A 130 8.99 -19.81 -6.49
N GLU A 131 8.44 -18.68 -6.95
CA GLU A 131 9.15 -17.39 -6.99
C GLU A 131 9.15 -16.70 -5.63
N VAL A 132 8.32 -17.16 -4.68
CA VAL A 132 8.29 -16.64 -3.32
C VAL A 132 9.38 -17.28 -2.49
N THR A 133 10.39 -16.49 -2.15
CA THR A 133 11.59 -16.95 -1.43
C THR A 133 11.78 -16.15 -0.16
N THR A 134 12.32 -16.79 0.87
CA THR A 134 12.78 -16.08 2.07
C THR A 134 14.24 -15.71 1.87
N LYS A 135 14.56 -14.43 1.97
CA LYS A 135 15.94 -13.92 1.93
C LYS A 135 16.28 -13.29 3.27
N THR A 136 17.58 -13.17 3.56
CA THR A 136 18.08 -12.56 4.80
C THR A 136 19.04 -11.43 4.44
N ARG A 137 18.87 -10.26 5.06
CA ARG A 137 19.76 -9.11 4.92
C ARG A 137 19.99 -8.51 6.29
N LYS A 138 21.25 -8.39 6.71
CA LYS A 138 21.64 -7.85 8.02
C LYS A 138 20.85 -8.51 9.17
N GLU A 139 20.85 -9.84 9.20
CA GLU A 139 20.17 -10.68 10.21
C GLU A 139 18.63 -10.57 10.25
N LYS A 140 18.02 -9.78 9.37
CA LYS A 140 16.57 -9.72 9.21
C LYS A 140 16.14 -10.55 8.00
N SER A 141 15.22 -11.48 8.23
CA SER A 141 14.58 -12.24 7.16
C SER A 141 13.41 -11.45 6.57
N PHE A 142 13.23 -11.55 5.26
CA PHE A 142 12.16 -10.91 4.52
C PHE A 142 11.70 -11.82 3.38
N ILE A 143 10.47 -11.64 2.94
CA ILE A 143 9.91 -12.35 1.79
C ILE A 143 10.26 -11.58 0.53
N TYR A 144 10.81 -12.28 -0.46
CA TYR A 144 11.19 -11.77 -1.76
C TYR A 144 10.42 -12.51 -2.84
N PHE A 145 9.82 -11.78 -3.78
CA PHE A 145 9.26 -12.38 -4.97
C PHE A 145 9.29 -11.45 -6.18
N GLU A 146 9.27 -12.07 -7.35
CA GLU A 146 9.26 -11.41 -8.66
C GLU A 146 7.92 -11.74 -9.32
N PRO A 147 6.97 -10.80 -9.39
CA PRO A 147 5.73 -11.06 -10.11
C PRO A 147 6.00 -11.17 -11.61
N LYS A 148 5.23 -12.01 -12.30
CA LYS A 148 5.25 -12.04 -13.77
C LYS A 148 4.86 -10.67 -14.30
N SER A 149 5.83 -10.02 -14.93
CA SER A 149 5.79 -8.61 -15.31
C SER A 149 4.54 -8.28 -16.13
N HIS A 150 3.69 -7.38 -15.60
CA HIS A 150 2.62 -6.73 -16.35
C HIS A 150 2.64 -5.22 -16.11
N ILE A 151 2.45 -4.47 -17.21
CA ILE A 151 2.06 -3.05 -17.42
C ILE A 151 2.81 -1.98 -16.60
N THR A 152 2.91 -2.14 -15.30
CA THR A 152 3.57 -1.23 -14.34
C THR A 152 5.09 -1.35 -14.31
N GLY A 153 5.65 -2.41 -14.88
CA GLY A 153 7.09 -2.64 -14.87
C GLY A 153 7.68 -2.94 -13.48
N MET A 154 6.91 -3.60 -12.61
CA MET A 154 7.42 -4.10 -11.33
C MET A 154 8.40 -5.25 -11.57
N LYS A 155 9.60 -5.16 -10.98
CA LYS A 155 10.65 -6.18 -11.04
C LYS A 155 10.54 -7.16 -9.88
N TYR A 156 10.53 -6.63 -8.66
CA TYR A 156 10.46 -7.43 -7.45
C TYR A 156 9.84 -6.65 -6.30
N ILE A 157 9.40 -7.40 -5.29
CA ILE A 157 8.97 -6.89 -4.01
C ILE A 157 9.72 -7.58 -2.87
N GLU A 158 10.04 -6.78 -1.85
CA GLU A 158 10.53 -7.25 -0.56
C GLU A 158 9.49 -6.91 0.51
N LEU A 159 8.97 -7.92 1.21
CA LEU A 159 8.08 -7.76 2.37
C LEU A 159 8.86 -8.06 3.65
N ASN A 160 9.06 -7.05 4.49
CA ASN A 160 9.72 -7.21 5.79
C ASN A 160 8.69 -7.55 6.85
N VAL A 161 8.13 -8.75 6.77
CA VAL A 161 7.21 -9.33 7.77
C VAL A 161 7.97 -9.78 9.02
N SER A 162 7.28 -9.84 10.15
CA SER A 162 7.81 -10.21 11.46
C SER A 162 8.41 -11.62 11.48
N ASP A 163 7.71 -12.59 10.89
CA ASP A 163 8.13 -13.99 10.78
C ASP A 163 8.03 -14.48 9.34
N ALA A 164 9.13 -14.28 8.59
CA ALA A 164 9.23 -14.71 7.20
C ALA A 164 9.21 -16.25 7.05
N LYS A 165 9.63 -17.01 8.07
CA LYS A 165 9.63 -18.48 7.98
C LYS A 165 8.21 -19.01 8.07
N LYS A 166 7.44 -18.55 9.05
CA LYS A 166 6.02 -18.87 9.17
C LYS A 166 5.23 -18.46 7.93
N PHE A 167 5.53 -17.29 7.36
CA PHE A 167 4.92 -16.86 6.11
C PHE A 167 5.18 -17.84 4.96
N ALA A 168 6.43 -18.30 4.82
CA ALA A 168 6.81 -19.27 3.80
C ALA A 168 6.23 -20.68 4.06
N GLU A 169 6.03 -21.07 5.31
CA GLU A 169 5.37 -22.33 5.68
C GLU A 169 3.88 -22.31 5.31
N LEU A 170 3.17 -21.20 5.56
CA LEU A 170 1.76 -21.04 5.19
C LEU A 170 1.51 -21.02 3.67
N LEU A 171 2.57 -20.82 2.87
CA LEU A 171 2.49 -20.87 1.41
C LEU A 171 2.54 -22.29 0.84
N LYS A 172 3.09 -23.26 1.58
CA LYS A 172 3.18 -24.67 1.15
C LYS A 172 1.81 -25.33 1.20
#